data_AF-A0A6P6UQ59-F1
#
_entry.id   AF-A0A6P6UQ59-F1
#
_cell.length_a   1.000
_cell.length_b   1.000
_cell.length_c   1.000
_cell.angle_alpha   90.00
_cell.angle_beta   90.00
_cell.angle_gamma   90.00
#
_symmetry.space_group_name_H-M   'P 1'
#
loop_
_entity.id
_entity.type
_entity.pdbx_description
1 polymer ?
#
loop_
_entity_poly.entity_id
_entity_poly.type
_entity_poly.pdbx_seq_one_letter_code
_entity_poly.pdbx_strand_id
1 'polypeptide(L)'
;MVVTPPRPSLIQWMHIKLLFVLKSIALKLMSLVLWMGDCLLFMTGRDLQRILGNSTSRVGYLSTKEIQELVPNQHLAMKFHDLSIPTIEDALKFVSGSVREVILDAKVGPPSYEKGLAQDIISLLEKTVCKSCLVWAKSDTLARDLIKLSSDVTVGYIVMINPSTGTRMNLLRMRGAEVVGVYHPLVDEKLVKILHGRKKKVYAWTVDDEISMQKMLFEHVDAVVTSNPTLFQRVMQNMRTECLEEGFSLSS
;
A
#
# COMPACT_ATOMS: atom_id res chain seq x y z
N MET A 1 30.88 32.87 15.56
CA MET A 1 29.51 33.27 15.14
C MET A 1 28.95 32.14 14.30
N VAL A 2 28.00 31.38 14.84
CA VAL A 2 27.26 30.37 14.07
C VAL A 2 25.79 30.73 14.17
N VAL A 3 25.21 31.08 13.03
CA VAL A 3 23.81 31.45 12.86
C VAL A 3 22.97 30.17 12.93
N THR A 4 22.10 30.09 13.93
CA THR A 4 21.08 29.04 14.05
C THR A 4 19.88 29.37 13.15
N PRO A 5 19.34 28.42 12.35
CA PRO A 5 18.05 28.61 11.68
C PRO A 5 16.88 28.36 12.66
N PRO A 6 15.69 28.96 12.42
CA PRO A 6 14.58 28.96 13.37
C PRO A 6 13.83 27.61 13.40
N ARG A 7 13.33 27.25 14.60
CA ARG A 7 12.51 26.06 14.89
C ARG A 7 11.09 26.19 14.31
N PRO A 8 10.48 25.12 13.77
CA PRO A 8 9.02 25.05 13.60
C PRO A 8 8.30 24.66 14.90
N SER A 9 7.09 25.20 15.06
CA SER A 9 6.33 25.40 16.30
C SER A 9 5.52 24.20 16.86
N LEU A 10 5.25 24.28 18.17
CA LEU A 10 4.48 23.39 19.08
C LEU A 10 3.02 23.01 18.71
N ILE A 11 2.50 23.36 17.54
CA ILE A 11 1.07 23.22 17.21
C ILE A 11 0.71 21.79 16.76
N GLN A 12 1.69 20.96 16.40
CA GLN A 12 1.47 19.64 15.80
C GLN A 12 0.94 18.56 16.77
N TRP A 13 0.98 18.81 18.08
CA TRP A 13 0.56 17.84 19.11
C TRP A 13 -0.93 17.92 19.48
N MET A 14 -1.62 19.04 19.23
CA MET A 14 -3.06 19.15 19.52
C MET A 14 -3.95 18.43 18.49
N HIS A 15 -3.45 18.12 17.29
CA HIS A 15 -4.20 17.40 16.26
C HIS A 15 -4.34 15.87 16.53
N ILE A 16 -3.56 15.32 17.46
CA ILE A 16 -3.60 13.88 17.79
C ILE A 16 -4.91 13.48 18.49
N LYS A 17 -5.58 14.42 19.18
CA LYS A 17 -6.88 14.15 19.82
C LYS A 17 -8.07 14.22 18.85
N LEU A 18 -7.99 14.97 17.74
CA LEU A 18 -9.12 15.09 16.80
C LEU A 18 -9.18 13.93 15.78
N LEU A 19 -8.04 13.25 15.56
CA LEU A 19 -7.92 12.03 14.74
C LEU A 19 -8.63 10.79 15.33
N PHE A 20 -9.18 10.89 16.55
CA PHE A 20 -9.84 9.77 17.24
C PHE A 20 -11.30 9.54 16.80
N VAL A 21 -11.98 10.53 16.23
CA VAL A 21 -13.43 10.43 15.94
C VAL A 21 -13.72 9.85 14.53
N LEU A 22 -12.85 10.09 13.55
CA LEU A 22 -13.07 9.61 12.17
C LEU A 22 -12.47 8.22 11.89
N LYS A 23 -11.72 7.64 12.84
CA LYS A 23 -10.99 6.38 12.69
C LYS A 23 -11.85 5.10 12.68
N SER A 24 -13.16 5.19 12.94
CA SER A 24 -14.00 4.00 13.05
C SER A 24 -14.67 3.55 11.74
N ILE A 25 -14.62 4.35 10.66
CA ILE A 25 -15.30 4.03 9.40
C ILE A 25 -14.31 3.68 8.26
N ALA A 26 -13.09 4.25 8.26
CA ALA A 26 -12.15 4.06 7.15
C ALA A 26 -11.15 2.88 7.32
N LEU A 27 -11.11 2.24 8.49
CA LEU A 27 -10.04 1.30 8.84
C LEU A 27 -10.38 -0.15 8.46
N LYS A 28 -10.54 -0.42 7.16
CA LYS A 28 -10.41 -1.80 6.60
C LYS A 28 -10.21 -1.91 5.09
N LEU A 29 -10.08 -0.81 4.37
CA LEU A 29 -9.98 -0.81 2.91
C LEU A 29 -8.66 -0.21 2.46
N MET A 30 -7.61 -1.02 2.51
CA MET A 30 -6.42 -0.81 1.70
C MET A 30 -6.34 -1.98 0.73
N SER A 31 -6.76 -1.78 -0.52
CA SER A 31 -5.96 -2.04 -1.72
C SER A 31 -6.79 -1.87 -3.00
N LEU A 32 -6.08 -1.42 -4.03
CA LEU A 32 -6.19 -1.85 -5.43
C LEU A 32 -6.82 -0.94 -6.48
N VAL A 33 -6.39 -1.16 -7.71
CA VAL A 33 -6.62 -0.35 -8.90
C VAL A 33 -6.72 -1.30 -10.07
N LEU A 34 -7.90 -1.42 -10.65
CA LEU A 34 -8.17 -2.25 -11.83
C LEU A 34 -8.78 -1.41 -12.94
N TRP A 35 -8.27 -1.57 -14.15
CA TRP A 35 -8.72 -0.80 -15.33
C TRP A 35 -9.83 -1.52 -16.07
N MET A 36 -10.95 -0.82 -16.25
CA MET A 36 -12.09 -1.27 -17.04
C MET A 36 -12.81 -0.06 -17.63
N GLY A 37 -12.77 0.10 -18.95
CA GLY A 37 -13.61 1.08 -19.71
C GLY A 37 -13.76 2.44 -19.02
N ASP A 38 -12.82 3.34 -19.26
CA ASP A 38 -12.79 4.72 -18.74
C ASP A 38 -12.84 4.87 -17.20
N CYS A 39 -12.85 3.78 -16.43
CA CYS A 39 -12.91 3.78 -14.97
C CYS A 39 -11.92 2.80 -14.34
N LEU A 40 -11.36 3.24 -13.21
CA LEU A 40 -10.34 2.53 -12.49
C LEU A 40 -10.89 2.24 -11.07
N LEU A 41 -10.95 0.97 -10.67
CA LEU A 41 -11.75 0.51 -9.51
C LEU A 41 -10.88 0.03 -8.34
N PHE A 42 -11.36 0.28 -7.12
CA PHE A 42 -10.70 -0.08 -5.87
C PHE A 42 -11.22 -1.39 -5.27
N MET A 43 -10.72 -2.53 -5.74
CA MET A 43 -11.14 -3.85 -5.25
C MET A 43 -10.16 -4.98 -5.62
N THR A 44 -9.89 -5.92 -4.70
CA THR A 44 -9.21 -7.17 -5.08
C THR A 44 -10.20 -8.23 -5.57
N GLY A 45 -9.75 -9.18 -6.39
CA GLY A 45 -10.56 -10.38 -6.71
C GLY A 45 -10.97 -11.17 -5.46
N ARG A 46 -10.17 -11.15 -4.39
CA ARG A 46 -10.52 -11.79 -3.10
C ARG A 46 -11.62 -11.03 -2.36
N ASP A 47 -11.63 -9.70 -2.46
CA ASP A 47 -12.68 -8.87 -1.86
C ASP A 47 -13.99 -9.04 -2.60
N LEU A 48 -13.95 -9.11 -3.94
CA LEU A 48 -15.12 -9.45 -4.75
C LEU A 48 -15.71 -10.81 -4.33
N GLN A 49 -14.87 -11.84 -4.19
CA GLN A 49 -15.30 -13.16 -3.73
C GLN A 49 -15.90 -13.11 -2.31
N ARG A 50 -15.35 -12.28 -1.41
CA ARG A 50 -15.88 -12.11 -0.06
C ARG A 50 -17.23 -11.38 -0.05
N ILE A 51 -17.41 -10.38 -0.92
CA ILE A 51 -18.66 -9.63 -1.07
C ILE A 51 -19.75 -10.53 -1.65
N LEU A 52 -19.43 -11.31 -2.69
CA LEU A 52 -20.38 -12.14 -3.44
C LEU A 52 -20.63 -13.53 -2.84
N GLY A 53 -19.72 -14.03 -2.00
CA GLY A 53 -19.76 -15.42 -1.54
C GLY A 53 -19.54 -16.47 -2.65
N ASN A 54 -19.18 -16.05 -3.87
CA ASN A 54 -18.97 -16.90 -5.03
C ASN A 54 -17.53 -16.73 -5.57
N SER A 55 -16.87 -17.85 -5.89
CA SER A 55 -15.43 -17.93 -6.16
C SER A 55 -15.02 -17.71 -7.62
N THR A 56 -15.97 -17.71 -8.57
CA THR A 56 -15.66 -17.75 -10.01
C THR A 56 -15.59 -16.39 -10.69
N SER A 57 -16.27 -15.37 -10.14
CA SER A 57 -16.32 -14.03 -10.72
C SER A 57 -14.96 -13.30 -10.61
N ARG A 58 -14.50 -12.72 -11.71
CA ARG A 58 -13.31 -11.85 -11.72
C ARG A 58 -13.72 -10.43 -12.00
N VAL A 59 -13.18 -9.49 -11.22
CA VAL A 59 -13.49 -8.05 -11.33
C VAL A 59 -13.36 -7.58 -12.78
N GLY A 60 -12.28 -7.96 -13.47
CA GLY A 60 -12.01 -7.56 -14.86
C GLY A 60 -13.05 -7.99 -15.91
N TYR A 61 -14.00 -8.86 -15.59
CA TYR A 61 -15.11 -9.24 -16.50
C TYR A 61 -16.44 -8.55 -16.18
N LEU A 62 -16.53 -7.75 -15.11
CA LEU A 62 -17.75 -7.08 -14.68
C LEU A 62 -17.71 -5.59 -15.05
N SER A 63 -18.70 -5.09 -15.77
CA SER A 63 -18.85 -3.66 -16.03
C SER A 63 -19.00 -2.84 -14.75
N THR A 64 -18.73 -1.53 -14.81
CA THR A 64 -18.92 -0.61 -13.68
C THR A 64 -20.35 -0.67 -13.13
N LYS A 65 -21.35 -0.81 -14.00
CA LYS A 65 -22.75 -0.97 -13.58
C LYS A 65 -22.97 -2.27 -12.83
N GLU A 66 -22.48 -3.38 -13.38
CA GLU A 66 -22.57 -4.69 -12.70
C GLU A 66 -21.86 -4.67 -11.34
N ILE A 67 -20.73 -3.97 -11.23
CA ILE A 67 -19.99 -3.80 -9.97
C ILE A 67 -20.79 -2.94 -8.97
N GLN A 68 -21.35 -1.81 -9.41
CA GLN A 68 -22.18 -0.95 -8.56
C GLN A 68 -23.48 -1.62 -8.09
N GLU A 69 -24.00 -2.56 -8.89
CA GLU A 69 -25.20 -3.33 -8.60
C GLU A 69 -24.92 -4.59 -7.75
N LEU A 70 -23.66 -4.86 -7.39
CA LEU A 70 -23.33 -6.01 -6.54
C LEU A 70 -23.94 -5.85 -5.15
N VAL A 71 -24.90 -6.72 -4.84
CA VAL A 71 -25.51 -6.80 -3.51
C VAL A 71 -24.51 -7.45 -2.54
N PRO A 72 -24.11 -6.77 -1.45
CA PRO A 72 -23.24 -7.36 -0.46
C PRO A 72 -23.91 -8.53 0.26
N ASN A 73 -23.13 -9.52 0.66
CA ASN A 73 -23.59 -10.56 1.58
C ASN A 73 -24.28 -9.92 2.82
N GLN A 74 -25.39 -10.52 3.28
CA GLN A 74 -26.21 -10.04 4.40
C GLN A 74 -25.39 -9.66 5.65
N HIS A 75 -24.29 -10.38 5.93
CA HIS A 75 -23.42 -10.07 7.06
C HIS A 75 -22.65 -8.74 6.90
N LEU A 76 -22.30 -8.36 5.67
CA LEU A 76 -21.67 -7.07 5.33
C LEU A 76 -22.71 -5.94 5.29
N ALA A 77 -23.89 -6.20 4.73
CA ALA A 77 -24.99 -5.25 4.67
C ALA A 77 -25.49 -4.84 6.07
N MET A 78 -25.46 -5.74 7.05
CA MET A 78 -25.76 -5.42 8.46
C MET A 78 -24.70 -4.53 9.12
N LYS A 79 -23.47 -4.49 8.60
CA LYS A 79 -22.34 -3.77 9.21
C LYS A 79 -22.08 -2.41 8.56
N PHE A 80 -22.49 -2.23 7.31
CA PHE A 80 -22.33 -0.99 6.56
C PHE A 80 -23.63 -0.70 5.81
N HIS A 81 -24.30 0.40 6.17
CA HIS A 81 -25.63 0.74 5.68
C HIS A 81 -25.66 1.18 4.20
N ASP A 82 -24.53 1.65 3.66
CA ASP A 82 -24.34 1.98 2.24
C ASP A 82 -23.02 1.38 1.77
N LEU A 83 -23.10 0.37 0.90
CA LEU A 83 -21.95 -0.44 0.45
C LEU A 83 -21.68 -0.24 -1.04
N SER A 84 -21.79 0.99 -1.53
CA SER A 84 -21.37 1.32 -2.89
C SER A 84 -19.86 1.18 -3.02
N ILE A 85 -19.41 0.50 -4.08
CA ILE A 85 -17.98 0.31 -4.35
C ILE A 85 -17.42 1.64 -4.88
N PRO A 86 -16.50 2.30 -4.17
CA PRO A 86 -15.97 3.59 -4.61
C PRO A 86 -15.13 3.43 -5.87
N THR A 87 -15.18 4.44 -6.73
CA THR A 87 -14.17 4.60 -7.77
C THR A 87 -12.83 4.92 -7.12
N ILE A 88 -11.73 4.66 -7.82
CA ILE A 88 -10.43 5.05 -7.30
C ILE A 88 -10.23 6.56 -7.24
N GLU A 89 -10.87 7.31 -8.14
CA GLU A 89 -10.79 8.76 -8.12
C GLU A 89 -11.40 9.30 -6.83
N ASP A 90 -12.56 8.77 -6.43
CA ASP A 90 -13.22 9.14 -5.19
C ASP A 90 -12.39 8.70 -3.98
N ALA A 91 -11.86 7.47 -4.01
CA ALA A 91 -11.00 6.96 -2.94
C ALA A 91 -9.75 7.83 -2.76
N LEU A 92 -9.05 8.19 -3.84
CA LEU A 92 -7.86 9.03 -3.81
C LEU A 92 -8.20 10.44 -3.33
N LYS A 93 -9.28 11.06 -3.82
CA LYS A 93 -9.72 12.38 -3.34
C LYS A 93 -10.04 12.35 -1.83
N PHE A 94 -10.62 11.26 -1.36
CA PHE A 94 -10.97 11.09 0.06
C PHE A 94 -9.72 10.91 0.95
N VAL A 95 -8.75 10.07 0.54
CA VAL A 95 -7.62 9.71 1.41
C VAL A 95 -6.41 10.64 1.28
N SER A 96 -6.14 11.21 0.11
CA SER A 96 -4.85 11.85 -0.18
C SER A 96 -4.53 13.05 0.71
N GLY A 97 -5.55 13.75 1.23
CA GLY A 97 -5.36 14.86 2.18
C GLY A 97 -5.17 14.43 3.64
N SER A 98 -5.44 13.17 3.97
CA SER A 98 -5.50 12.65 5.35
C SER A 98 -4.35 11.72 5.70
N VAL A 99 -3.55 11.29 4.71
CA VAL A 99 -2.46 10.35 4.90
C VAL A 99 -1.15 10.91 4.36
N ARG A 100 -0.04 10.40 4.89
CA ARG A 100 1.31 10.85 4.50
C ARG A 100 1.70 10.35 3.11
N GLU A 101 1.35 9.11 2.79
CA GLU A 101 1.67 8.43 1.55
C GLU A 101 0.52 7.47 1.22
N VAL A 102 0.13 7.41 -0.05
CA VAL A 102 -0.84 6.45 -0.58
C VAL A 102 -0.08 5.44 -1.42
N ILE A 103 -0.28 4.16 -1.14
CA ILE A 103 0.32 3.07 -1.93
C ILE A 103 -0.73 2.49 -2.86
N LEU A 104 -0.48 2.65 -4.14
CA LEU A 104 -1.29 2.17 -5.23
C LEU A 104 -0.78 0.80 -5.70
N ASP A 105 -1.39 -0.27 -5.21
CA ASP A 105 -1.16 -1.63 -5.74
C ASP A 105 -1.90 -1.79 -7.06
N ALA A 106 -1.15 -1.84 -8.17
CA ALA A 106 -1.72 -2.01 -9.50
C ALA A 106 -1.76 -3.50 -9.87
N LYS A 107 -2.92 -3.96 -10.33
CA LYS A 107 -3.07 -5.35 -10.82
C LYS A 107 -3.38 -5.37 -12.30
N VAL A 108 -2.80 -6.40 -12.90
CA VAL A 108 -3.00 -6.80 -14.27
C VAL A 108 -4.00 -7.94 -14.27
N GLY A 109 -4.99 -7.87 -15.15
CA GLY A 109 -5.99 -8.91 -15.31
C GLY A 109 -6.71 -8.79 -16.66
N PRO A 110 -7.48 -9.82 -17.05
CA PRO A 110 -8.28 -9.78 -18.26
C PRO A 110 -9.33 -8.65 -18.21
N PRO A 111 -9.86 -8.22 -19.37
CA PRO A 111 -9.47 -8.64 -20.73
C PRO A 111 -8.20 -7.97 -21.25
N SER A 112 -7.82 -6.83 -20.66
CA SER A 112 -6.84 -5.92 -21.26
C SER A 112 -5.41 -6.11 -20.76
N TYR A 113 -5.22 -6.81 -19.65
CA TYR A 113 -3.92 -7.04 -19.03
C TYR A 113 -3.15 -5.72 -18.84
N GLU A 114 -1.91 -5.61 -19.31
CA GLU A 114 -1.10 -4.40 -19.20
C GLU A 114 -1.47 -3.30 -20.21
N LYS A 115 -2.30 -3.59 -21.22
CA LYS A 115 -2.56 -2.68 -22.33
C LYS A 115 -3.25 -1.40 -21.84
N GLY A 116 -2.57 -0.25 -21.97
CA GLY A 116 -3.08 1.08 -21.60
C GLY A 116 -2.96 1.42 -20.10
N LEU A 117 -2.91 0.40 -19.25
CA LEU A 117 -2.99 0.54 -17.79
C LEU A 117 -1.97 1.52 -17.20
N ALA A 118 -0.74 1.57 -17.72
CA ALA A 118 0.27 2.50 -17.25
C ALA A 118 -0.13 3.96 -17.52
N GLN A 119 -0.60 4.27 -18.73
CA GLN A 119 -1.09 5.59 -19.10
C GLN A 119 -2.32 5.99 -18.28
N ASP A 120 -3.24 5.06 -18.04
CA ASP A 120 -4.44 5.31 -17.23
C ASP A 120 -4.09 5.66 -15.77
N ILE A 121 -3.12 4.94 -15.18
CA ILE A 121 -2.64 5.22 -13.83
C ILE A 121 -1.99 6.61 -13.76
N ILE A 122 -1.13 6.97 -14.73
CA ILE A 122 -0.50 8.30 -14.75
C ILE A 122 -1.57 9.38 -14.87
N SER A 123 -2.52 9.23 -15.80
CA SER A 123 -3.61 10.18 -16.03
C SER A 123 -4.48 10.38 -14.77
N LEU A 124 -4.75 9.29 -14.03
CA LEU A 124 -5.44 9.36 -12.76
C LEU A 124 -4.66 10.17 -11.72
N LEU A 125 -3.37 9.88 -11.55
CA LEU A 125 -2.53 10.53 -10.54
C LEU A 125 -2.42 12.04 -10.81
N GLU A 126 -2.30 12.42 -12.08
CA GLU A 126 -2.33 13.82 -12.53
C GLU A 126 -3.68 14.47 -12.22
N LYS A 127 -4.79 13.82 -12.56
CA LYS A 127 -6.15 14.33 -12.32
C LYS A 127 -6.49 14.49 -10.83
N THR A 128 -6.01 13.58 -9.99
CA THR A 128 -6.28 13.57 -8.54
C THR A 128 -5.32 14.41 -7.72
N VAL A 129 -4.26 14.96 -8.35
CA VAL A 129 -3.20 15.74 -7.68
C VAL A 129 -2.61 15.00 -6.48
N CYS A 130 -2.40 13.68 -6.62
CA CYS A 130 -1.83 12.89 -5.54
C CYS A 130 -0.32 13.15 -5.42
N LYS A 131 0.08 14.09 -4.54
CA LYS A 131 1.47 14.51 -4.35
C LYS A 131 2.36 13.46 -3.66
N SER A 132 1.77 12.56 -2.89
CA SER A 132 2.49 11.52 -2.13
C SER A 132 1.96 10.13 -2.48
N CYS A 133 1.88 9.81 -3.78
CA CYS A 133 1.49 8.50 -4.25
C CYS A 133 2.71 7.68 -4.69
N LEU A 134 2.78 6.44 -4.21
CA LEU A 134 3.67 5.39 -4.69
C LEU A 134 2.81 4.41 -5.50
N VAL A 135 3.24 4.04 -6.71
CA VAL A 135 2.62 2.93 -7.45
C VAL A 135 3.53 1.74 -7.40
N TRP A 136 3.02 0.57 -7.02
CA TRP A 136 3.78 -0.67 -7.16
C TRP A 136 2.96 -1.76 -7.83
N ALA A 137 3.64 -2.67 -8.51
CA ALA A 137 3.00 -3.73 -9.27
C ALA A 137 3.75 -5.05 -9.13
N LYS A 138 2.97 -6.14 -9.21
CA LYS A 138 3.55 -7.49 -9.38
C LYS A 138 4.05 -7.72 -10.81
N SER A 139 3.42 -7.10 -11.81
CA SER A 139 3.88 -7.18 -13.20
C SER A 139 5.10 -6.28 -13.40
N ASP A 140 6.23 -6.90 -13.74
CA ASP A 140 7.47 -6.19 -14.08
C ASP A 140 7.29 -5.30 -15.32
N THR A 141 6.45 -5.72 -16.26
CA THR A 141 6.13 -4.94 -17.47
C THR A 141 5.45 -3.64 -17.08
N LEU A 142 4.39 -3.71 -16.27
CA LEU A 142 3.66 -2.53 -15.82
C LEU A 142 4.55 -1.56 -15.04
N ALA A 143 5.36 -2.06 -14.10
CA ALA A 143 6.26 -1.20 -13.33
C ALA A 143 7.33 -0.54 -14.23
N ARG A 144 7.87 -1.25 -15.23
CA ARG A 144 8.81 -0.67 -16.21
C ARG A 144 8.16 0.39 -17.08
N ASP A 145 6.90 0.18 -17.48
CA ASP A 145 6.19 1.14 -18.31
C ASP A 145 5.86 2.41 -17.52
N LEU A 146 5.46 2.30 -16.25
CA LEU A 146 5.29 3.46 -15.35
C LEU A 146 6.59 4.27 -15.22
N ILE A 147 7.72 3.59 -14.97
CA ILE A 147 9.05 4.25 -14.86
C ILE A 147 9.43 4.97 -16.16
N LYS A 148 9.06 4.44 -17.33
CA LYS A 148 9.36 5.06 -18.62
C LYS A 148 8.45 6.25 -18.91
N LEU A 149 7.19 6.20 -18.48
CA LEU A 149 6.17 7.19 -18.79
C LEU A 149 6.30 8.46 -17.94
N SER A 150 6.68 8.34 -16.67
CA SER A 150 6.82 9.49 -15.77
C SER A 150 7.96 9.32 -14.79
N SER A 151 8.81 10.35 -14.68
CA SER A 151 9.85 10.45 -13.67
C SER A 151 9.33 10.92 -12.30
N ASP A 152 8.12 11.47 -12.27
CA ASP A 152 7.57 12.14 -11.08
C ASP A 152 6.81 11.17 -10.17
N VAL A 153 6.46 9.99 -10.69
CA VAL A 153 5.78 8.94 -9.94
C VAL A 153 6.82 8.01 -9.33
N THR A 154 6.80 7.90 -8.00
CA THR A 154 7.56 6.86 -7.32
C THR A 154 6.99 5.50 -7.70
N VAL A 155 7.85 4.60 -8.19
CA VAL A 155 7.47 3.24 -8.58
C VAL A 155 8.12 2.20 -7.69
N GLY A 156 7.36 1.19 -7.31
CA GLY A 156 7.82 0.00 -6.61
C GLY A 156 7.56 -1.29 -7.39
N TYR A 157 8.31 -2.34 -7.06
CA TYR A 157 8.07 -3.69 -7.58
C TYR A 157 8.12 -4.72 -6.47
N ILE A 158 7.52 -5.87 -6.76
CA ILE A 158 7.36 -6.93 -5.76
C ILE A 158 8.49 -7.96 -5.85
N VAL A 159 9.03 -8.38 -4.71
CA VAL A 159 9.95 -9.51 -4.57
C VAL A 159 9.25 -10.60 -3.75
N MET A 160 9.14 -11.78 -4.35
CA MET A 160 8.62 -12.98 -3.70
C MET A 160 9.30 -14.23 -4.26
N ILE A 161 9.00 -15.38 -3.68
CA ILE A 161 9.26 -16.67 -4.33
C ILE A 161 8.27 -16.80 -5.48
N ASN A 162 8.79 -17.09 -6.68
CA ASN A 162 7.94 -17.39 -7.81
C ASN A 162 7.21 -18.71 -7.53
N PRO A 163 5.87 -18.72 -7.46
CA PRO A 163 5.10 -19.90 -7.09
C PRO A 163 5.22 -21.03 -8.12
N SER A 164 5.53 -20.72 -9.39
CA SER A 164 5.66 -21.71 -10.46
C SER A 164 7.05 -22.35 -10.51
N THR A 165 8.10 -21.61 -10.14
CA THR A 165 9.49 -22.08 -10.25
C THR A 165 10.16 -22.34 -8.92
N GLY A 166 9.56 -21.91 -7.80
CA GLY A 166 10.17 -21.96 -6.47
C GLY A 166 11.39 -21.02 -6.31
N THR A 167 11.74 -20.25 -7.33
CA THR A 167 12.94 -19.40 -7.31
C THR A 167 12.64 -18.03 -6.73
N ARG A 168 13.55 -17.53 -5.90
CA ARG A 168 13.51 -16.15 -5.40
C ARG A 168 13.75 -15.19 -6.56
N MET A 169 12.87 -14.20 -6.70
CA MET A 169 13.06 -13.11 -7.66
C MET A 169 14.33 -12.31 -7.32
N ASN A 170 15.06 -11.88 -8.36
CA ASN A 170 16.25 -11.06 -8.18
C ASN A 170 15.87 -9.71 -7.51
N LEU A 171 16.61 -9.38 -6.45
CA LEU A 171 16.40 -8.22 -5.59
C LEU A 171 16.65 -6.88 -6.26
N LEU A 172 17.46 -6.82 -7.32
CA LEU A 172 17.89 -5.56 -7.95
C LEU A 172 17.54 -5.50 -9.44
N ARG A 173 16.52 -6.26 -9.87
CA ARG A 173 16.14 -6.41 -11.29
C ARG A 173 15.52 -5.15 -11.92
N MET A 174 15.20 -4.14 -11.11
CA MET A 174 14.55 -2.92 -11.56
C MET A 174 15.28 -1.69 -11.02
N ARG A 175 16.14 -1.12 -11.87
CA ARG A 175 17.01 0.01 -11.50
C ARG A 175 16.21 1.26 -11.13
N GLY A 176 15.25 1.64 -11.97
CA GLY A 176 14.46 2.88 -11.84
C GLY A 176 13.34 2.86 -10.79
N ALA A 177 13.13 1.75 -10.09
CA ALA A 177 12.16 1.70 -8.99
C ALA A 177 12.82 2.11 -7.67
N GLU A 178 12.13 2.89 -6.85
CA GLU A 178 12.63 3.38 -5.56
C GLU A 178 12.23 2.49 -4.39
N VAL A 179 11.16 1.72 -4.53
CA VAL A 179 10.61 0.85 -3.48
C VAL A 179 10.65 -0.61 -3.91
N VAL A 180 10.97 -1.50 -2.97
CA VAL A 180 10.84 -2.94 -3.15
C VAL A 180 9.84 -3.47 -2.13
N GLY A 181 8.71 -3.97 -2.62
CA GLY A 181 7.74 -4.69 -1.81
C GLY A 181 8.17 -6.13 -1.61
N VAL A 182 8.61 -6.51 -0.43
CA VAL A 182 9.17 -7.84 -0.15
C VAL A 182 8.18 -8.70 0.63
N TYR A 183 7.98 -9.94 0.19
CA TYR A 183 7.24 -10.93 0.95
C TYR A 183 7.95 -11.17 2.30
N HIS A 184 7.28 -10.86 3.42
CA HIS A 184 7.91 -10.71 4.72
C HIS A 184 8.77 -11.90 5.21
N PRO A 185 8.47 -13.19 4.90
CA PRO A 185 9.33 -14.29 5.29
C PRO A 185 10.72 -14.27 4.63
N LEU A 186 10.86 -13.56 3.51
CA LEU A 186 12.15 -13.39 2.83
C LEU A 186 12.99 -12.26 3.42
N VAL A 187 12.42 -11.42 4.28
CA VAL A 187 13.14 -10.29 4.88
C VAL A 187 14.14 -10.81 5.91
N ASP A 188 15.38 -10.37 5.73
CA ASP A 188 16.53 -10.58 6.60
C ASP A 188 17.47 -9.37 6.50
N GLU A 189 18.38 -9.25 7.47
CA GLU A 189 19.31 -8.12 7.57
C GLU A 189 20.12 -7.92 6.29
N LYS A 190 20.56 -9.02 5.67
CA LYS A 190 21.38 -9.00 4.46
C LYS A 190 20.59 -8.42 3.29
N LEU A 191 19.34 -8.83 3.11
CA LEU A 191 18.44 -8.32 2.09
C LEU A 191 18.26 -6.81 2.27
N VAL A 192 17.91 -6.37 3.48
CA VAL A 192 17.64 -4.96 3.78
C VAL A 192 18.88 -4.11 3.50
N LYS A 193 20.05 -4.53 3.99
CA LYS A 193 21.33 -3.86 3.70
C LYS A 193 21.64 -3.76 2.21
N ILE A 194 21.39 -4.81 1.42
CA ILE A 194 21.59 -4.79 -0.04
C ILE A 194 20.68 -3.74 -0.71
N LEU A 195 19.41 -3.68 -0.33
CA LEU A 195 18.44 -2.75 -0.92
C LEU A 195 18.71 -1.31 -0.51
N HIS A 196 18.94 -1.06 0.79
CA HIS A 196 19.33 0.26 1.30
C HIS A 196 20.64 0.76 0.69
N GLY A 197 21.63 -0.12 0.51
CA GLY A 197 22.89 0.20 -0.18
C GLY A 197 22.70 0.59 -1.66
N ARG A 198 21.54 0.29 -2.24
CA ARG A 198 21.12 0.73 -3.59
C ARG A 198 20.08 1.85 -3.55
N LYS A 199 19.93 2.53 -2.41
CA LYS A 199 18.98 3.62 -2.16
C LYS A 199 17.53 3.21 -2.46
N LYS A 200 17.19 1.95 -2.17
CA LYS A 200 15.82 1.44 -2.32
C LYS A 200 15.18 1.27 -0.94
N LYS A 201 13.94 1.75 -0.77
CA LYS A 201 13.14 1.47 0.42
C LYS A 201 12.61 0.04 0.39
N VAL A 202 12.48 -0.59 1.56
CA VAL A 202 12.02 -1.97 1.74
C VAL A 202 10.67 -1.97 2.44
N TYR A 203 9.63 -2.38 1.74
CA TYR A 203 8.26 -2.42 2.25
C TYR A 203 7.86 -3.89 2.41
N ALA A 204 7.66 -4.36 3.65
CA ALA A 204 7.31 -5.74 3.91
C ALA A 204 5.80 -5.99 3.77
N TRP A 205 5.40 -7.08 3.12
CA TRP A 205 3.99 -7.44 2.95
C TRP A 205 3.72 -8.95 3.03
N THR A 206 2.52 -9.41 3.39
CA THR A 206 1.61 -8.78 4.37
C THR A 206 1.96 -9.35 5.74
N VAL A 207 2.07 -8.51 6.76
CA VAL A 207 2.54 -8.90 8.10
C VAL A 207 1.39 -8.78 9.09
N ASP A 208 0.86 -9.90 9.56
CA ASP A 208 -0.38 -9.93 10.36
C ASP A 208 -0.22 -10.60 11.73
N ASP A 209 0.98 -11.08 12.06
CA ASP A 209 1.33 -11.64 13.37
C ASP A 209 2.42 -10.83 14.09
N GLU A 210 2.39 -10.84 15.42
CA GLU A 210 3.25 -10.04 16.28
C GLU A 210 4.75 -10.38 16.14
N ILE A 211 5.08 -11.67 15.99
CA ILE A 211 6.47 -12.13 15.86
C ILE A 211 7.08 -11.57 14.57
N SER A 212 6.37 -11.69 13.45
CA SER A 212 6.83 -11.13 12.18
C SER A 212 6.88 -9.59 12.22
N MET A 213 5.95 -8.93 12.91
CA MET A 213 5.97 -7.47 13.09
C MET A 213 7.23 -7.00 13.84
N GLN A 214 7.56 -7.64 14.97
CA GLN A 214 8.78 -7.36 15.72
C GLN A 214 10.02 -7.59 14.86
N LYS A 215 10.06 -8.71 14.13
CA LYS A 215 11.15 -8.99 13.18
C LYS A 215 11.29 -7.88 12.15
N MET A 216 10.20 -7.39 11.53
CA MET A 216 10.30 -6.32 10.54
C MET A 216 10.88 -5.03 11.10
N LEU A 217 10.54 -4.69 12.36
CA LEU A 217 11.10 -3.52 13.04
C LEU A 217 12.59 -3.72 13.33
N PHE A 218 12.99 -4.90 13.80
CA PHE A 218 14.39 -5.25 14.06
C PHE A 218 15.25 -5.24 12.78
N GLU A 219 14.70 -5.73 11.68
CA GLU A 219 15.37 -5.75 10.37
C GLU A 219 15.39 -4.38 9.69
N HIS A 220 14.84 -3.34 10.33
CA HIS A 220 14.83 -1.95 9.85
C HIS A 220 14.17 -1.77 8.48
N VAL A 221 13.04 -2.44 8.23
CA VAL A 221 12.25 -2.16 7.01
C VAL A 221 11.66 -0.75 7.05
N ASP A 222 11.47 -0.12 5.89
CA ASP A 222 10.96 1.25 5.78
C ASP A 222 9.44 1.34 5.96
N ALA A 223 8.71 0.27 5.65
CA ALA A 223 7.27 0.18 5.89
C ALA A 223 6.78 -1.27 6.05
N VAL A 224 5.65 -1.44 6.72
CA VAL A 224 4.95 -2.71 6.89
C VAL A 224 3.52 -2.58 6.37
N VAL A 225 3.14 -3.45 5.45
CA VAL A 225 1.75 -3.62 4.99
C VAL A 225 1.08 -4.67 5.88
N THR A 226 0.02 -4.27 6.58
CA THR A 226 -0.70 -5.11 7.54
C THR A 226 -2.21 -4.92 7.45
N SER A 227 -2.94 -5.99 7.70
CA SER A 227 -4.38 -6.01 7.92
C SER A 227 -4.76 -5.59 9.36
N ASN A 228 -3.78 -5.52 10.27
CA ASN A 228 -3.98 -5.22 11.70
C ASN A 228 -3.09 -4.05 12.18
N PRO A 229 -3.37 -2.81 11.74
CA PRO A 229 -2.57 -1.64 12.10
C PRO A 229 -2.58 -1.33 13.60
N THR A 230 -3.66 -1.68 14.32
CA THR A 230 -3.75 -1.47 15.78
C THR A 230 -2.78 -2.38 16.54
N LEU A 231 -2.66 -3.65 16.13
CA LEU A 231 -1.65 -4.55 16.70
C LEU A 231 -0.24 -4.04 16.39
N PHE A 232 0.04 -3.65 15.14
CA PHE A 232 1.35 -3.15 14.77
C PHE A 232 1.75 -1.90 15.58
N GLN A 233 0.82 -0.98 15.80
CA GLN A 233 1.04 0.18 16.67
C GLN A 233 1.38 -0.22 18.11
N ARG A 234 0.69 -1.21 18.66
CA ARG A 234 0.99 -1.73 20.00
C ARG A 234 2.40 -2.32 20.06
N VAL A 235 2.76 -3.15 19.09
CA VAL A 235 4.11 -3.74 18.99
C VAL A 235 5.18 -2.66 18.95
N MET A 236 5.01 -1.63 18.12
CA MET A 236 5.94 -0.50 18.06
C MET A 236 6.08 0.25 19.40
N GLN A 237 4.98 0.45 20.13
CA GLN A 237 5.02 1.13 21.44
C GLN A 237 5.66 0.27 22.52
N ASN A 238 5.41 -1.04 22.51
CA ASN A 238 6.02 -1.97 23.46
C ASN A 238 7.54 -2.00 23.27
N MET A 239 8.01 -2.21 22.03
CA MET A 239 9.44 -2.22 21.72
C MET A 239 10.11 -0.88 22.07
N ARG A 240 9.42 0.25 21.84
CA ARG A 240 9.92 1.57 22.24
C ARG A 240 10.06 1.69 23.75
N THR A 241 9.09 1.20 24.51
CA THR A 241 9.13 1.20 25.98
C THR A 241 10.29 0.35 26.49
N GLU A 242 10.43 -0.88 25.97
CA GLU A 242 11.52 -1.80 26.30
C GLU A 242 12.90 -1.16 26.02
N CYS A 243 13.09 -0.53 24.87
CA CYS A 243 14.34 0.17 24.56
C CYS A 243 14.67 1.30 25.56
N LEU A 244 13.67 2.05 26.00
CA LEU A 244 13.84 3.13 26.97
C LEU A 244 14.14 2.60 28.38
N GLU A 245 13.51 1.50 28.77
CA GLU A 245 13.76 0.81 30.05
C GLU A 245 15.17 0.21 30.10
N GLU A 246 15.68 -0.27 28.97
CA GLU A 246 17.07 -0.75 28.82
C GLU A 246 18.11 0.39 28.73
N GLY A 247 17.68 1.66 28.79
CA GLY A 247 18.56 2.82 28.84
C GLY A 247 19.04 3.32 27.47
N PHE A 248 18.47 2.84 26.37
CA PHE A 248 18.78 3.36 25.04
C PHE A 248 18.00 4.66 24.76
N SER A 249 18.70 5.67 24.22
CA SER A 249 18.06 6.91 23.75
C SER A 249 17.63 6.78 22.29
N LEU A 250 16.38 7.09 21.97
CA LEU A 250 15.94 7.24 20.59
C LEU A 250 16.51 8.56 20.02
N SER A 251 17.44 8.47 19.08
CA SER A 251 17.95 9.64 18.35
C SER A 251 16.80 10.31 17.58
N SER A 252 16.68 11.64 17.75
CA SER A 252 15.61 12.49 17.21
C SER A 252 15.74 12.79 15.72
#